data_AF-A0A2G9U3D1-F1
#
_entry.id   AF-A0A2G9U3D1-F1
#
_cell.length_a   1.000
_cell.length_b   1.000
_cell.length_c   1.000
_cell.angle_alpha   90.00
_cell.angle_beta   90.00
_cell.angle_gamma   90.00
#
_symmetry.space_group_name_H-M   'P 1'
#
loop_
_entity.id
_entity.type
_entity.pdbx_description
1 polymer ?
#
loop_
_entity_poly.entity_id
_entity_poly.type
_entity_poly.pdbx_seq_one_letter_code
_entity_poly.pdbx_strand_id
1 'polypeptide(L)'
;MQQYCTVPCPNHTIQPKSYLAEHIPGAVLFNIDAAYYPSKYIRFDLYPPQDFEKFIRLLGVNNSDHVLYGHDKVSVLNGGLDAWKKAGQPVASGDVIAKPGNFIAKPIDPSLIITFEELDRKNADGKSLFEELDKGPVL
;
A
#
# COMPACT_ATOMS: atom_id res chain seq x y z
N MET A 1 4.41 -23.80 15.10
CA MET A 1 3.63 -22.87 15.94
C MET A 1 4.35 -21.53 15.94
N GLN A 2 4.02 -20.64 15.00
CA GLN A 2 4.51 -19.26 15.01
C GLN A 2 3.32 -18.38 15.38
N GLN A 3 3.53 -17.55 16.39
CA GLN A 3 2.55 -16.66 16.99
C GLN A 3 1.93 -15.76 15.93
N TYR A 4 0.60 -15.70 15.97
CA TYR A 4 -0.21 -14.69 15.32
C TYR A 4 0.35 -13.30 15.66
N CYS A 5 0.88 -12.59 14.66
CA CYS A 5 1.20 -11.18 14.77
C CYS A 5 -0.10 -10.38 14.94
N THR A 6 -0.53 -10.23 16.18
CA THR A 6 -1.36 -9.13 16.64
C THR A 6 -0.63 -7.82 16.31
N VAL A 7 -1.29 -6.95 15.53
CA VAL A 7 -1.10 -5.49 15.38
C VAL A 7 0.28 -4.92 15.79
N PRO A 8 1.05 -4.27 14.89
CA PRO A 8 2.36 -3.73 15.26
C PRO A 8 2.24 -2.69 16.37
N CYS A 9 2.93 -2.94 17.48
CA CYS A 9 3.08 -2.02 18.59
C CYS A 9 3.66 -0.66 18.13
N PRO A 10 3.29 0.47 18.74
CA PRO A 10 3.57 1.83 18.23
C PRO A 10 5.02 2.29 18.26
N ASN A 11 5.99 1.45 18.65
CA ASN A 11 7.35 1.92 18.99
C ASN A 11 8.51 1.02 18.53
N HIS A 12 8.30 0.05 17.63
CA HIS A 12 9.43 -0.65 17.01
C HIS A 12 9.09 -1.31 15.68
N THR A 13 8.75 -0.53 14.66
CA THR A 13 8.91 -0.99 13.28
C THR A 13 10.40 -0.85 12.96
N ILE A 14 11.15 -1.96 12.90
CA ILE A 14 12.55 -1.90 12.46
C ILE A 14 12.53 -1.40 11.02
N GLN A 15 12.91 -0.14 10.84
CA GLN A 15 12.97 0.49 9.54
C GLN A 15 14.04 -0.23 8.71
N PRO A 16 13.79 -0.54 7.43
CA PRO A 16 14.78 -1.18 6.58
C PRO A 16 16.06 -0.34 6.54
N LYS A 17 17.22 -1.02 6.65
CA LYS A 17 18.52 -0.35 6.59
C LYS A 17 18.69 0.51 5.33
N SER A 18 18.05 0.13 4.22
CA SER A 18 18.06 0.89 2.97
C SER A 18 17.40 2.27 3.12
N TYR A 19 16.21 2.35 3.75
CA TYR A 19 15.52 3.61 3.99
C TYR A 19 16.28 4.50 4.97
N LEU A 20 16.80 3.92 6.06
CA LEU A 20 17.58 4.66 7.05
C LEU A 20 18.90 5.18 6.46
N ALA A 21 19.48 4.49 5.47
CA ALA A 21 20.67 4.94 4.77
C ALA A 21 20.36 6.09 3.82
N GLU A 22 19.29 5.98 3.02
CA GLU A 22 18.88 7.00 2.06
C GLU A 22 17.37 6.98 1.73
N HIS A 23 16.76 8.16 1.70
CA HIS A 23 15.40 8.39 1.23
C HIS A 23 15.20 9.83 0.74
N ILE A 24 14.07 10.12 0.09
CA ILE A 24 13.71 11.50 -0.32
C ILE A 24 13.43 12.33 0.94
N PRO A 25 13.96 13.56 1.07
CA PRO A 25 13.74 14.38 2.26
C PRO A 25 12.26 14.53 2.62
N GLY A 26 11.92 14.19 3.87
CA GLY A 26 10.55 14.23 4.38
C GLY A 26 9.67 13.03 4.00
N ALA A 27 10.16 12.09 3.19
CA ALA A 27 9.42 10.89 2.85
C ALA A 27 9.33 9.96 4.07
N VAL A 28 8.12 9.55 4.40
CA VAL A 28 7.82 8.60 5.47
C VAL A 28 7.82 7.19 4.88
N LEU A 29 8.41 6.20 5.56
CA LEU A 29 8.35 4.83 5.09
C LEU A 29 6.91 4.30 5.20
N PHE A 30 6.34 3.94 4.05
CA PHE A 30 5.15 3.09 3.99
C PHE A 30 5.58 1.62 3.99
N ASN A 31 5.56 0.97 5.15
CA ASN A 31 5.87 -0.45 5.25
C ASN A 31 4.64 -1.30 4.90
N ILE A 32 4.59 -1.82 3.68
CA ILE A 32 3.49 -2.66 3.21
C ILE A 32 3.34 -3.94 4.05
N ASP A 33 4.45 -4.46 4.61
CA ASP A 33 4.45 -5.66 5.45
C ASP A 33 3.82 -5.44 6.83
N ALA A 34 3.99 -4.24 7.37
CA ALA A 34 3.28 -3.82 8.58
C ALA A 34 1.84 -3.36 8.27
N ALA A 35 1.55 -3.06 7.01
CA ALA A 35 0.28 -2.57 6.52
C ALA A 35 -0.57 -3.68 5.87
N TYR A 36 -0.52 -4.93 6.37
CA TYR A 36 -1.41 -6.00 5.91
C TYR A 36 -2.59 -6.24 6.84
N TYR A 37 -3.81 -6.26 6.28
CA TYR A 37 -4.99 -6.66 7.05
C TYR A 37 -4.96 -8.18 7.22
N PRO A 38 -4.89 -8.70 8.47
CA PRO A 38 -4.87 -10.13 8.72
C PRO A 38 -6.29 -10.68 8.58
N SER A 39 -6.77 -10.84 7.35
CA SER A 39 -8.03 -11.52 7.09
C SER A 39 -7.89 -13.02 7.40
N LYS A 40 -9.02 -13.65 7.73
CA LYS A 40 -9.03 -15.06 8.11
C LYS A 40 -8.76 -16.00 6.93
N TYR A 41 -9.00 -15.56 5.69
CA TYR A 41 -9.08 -16.45 4.51
C TYR A 41 -8.35 -15.93 3.27
N ILE A 42 -8.17 -14.61 3.12
CA ILE A 42 -7.60 -13.96 1.94
C ILE A 42 -6.25 -13.34 2.32
N ARG A 43 -5.18 -13.75 1.64
CA ARG A 43 -3.88 -13.06 1.75
C ARG A 43 -3.96 -11.74 0.99
N PHE A 44 -3.44 -10.67 1.60
CA PHE A 44 -3.47 -9.30 1.05
C PHE A 44 -4.89 -8.73 0.86
N ASP A 45 -5.82 -9.10 1.74
CA ASP A 45 -7.16 -8.53 1.75
C ASP A 45 -7.14 -7.03 2.09
N LEU A 46 -8.19 -6.33 1.68
CA LEU A 46 -8.35 -4.91 1.98
C LEU A 46 -8.74 -4.70 3.44
N TYR A 47 -8.27 -3.59 4.00
CA TYR A 47 -8.72 -3.17 5.33
C TYR A 47 -10.16 -2.69 5.25
N PRO A 48 -10.95 -2.92 6.32
CA PRO A 48 -12.10 -2.09 6.59
C PRO A 48 -11.68 -0.61 6.56
N PRO A 49 -12.45 0.30 5.91
CA PRO A 49 -12.05 1.70 5.75
C PRO A 49 -11.65 2.40 7.05
N GLN A 50 -12.31 2.07 8.16
CA GLN A 50 -12.07 2.67 9.47
C GLN A 50 -10.71 2.27 10.07
N ASP A 51 -10.23 1.06 9.77
CA ASP A 51 -8.92 0.60 10.24
C ASP A 51 -7.80 1.12 9.34
N PHE A 52 -8.07 1.19 8.02
CA PHE A 52 -7.19 1.87 7.08
C PHE A 52 -6.94 3.34 7.47
N GLU A 53 -8.01 4.06 7.84
CA GLU A 53 -7.96 5.46 8.27
C GLU A 53 -6.97 5.65 9.44
N LYS A 54 -7.07 4.82 10.48
CA LYS A 54 -6.20 4.92 11.66
C LYS A 54 -4.74 4.72 11.27
N PHE A 55 -4.46 3.71 10.44
CA PHE A 55 -3.11 3.38 10.02
C PHE A 55 -2.48 4.49 9.18
N ILE A 56 -3.19 4.97 8.17
CA ILE A 56 -2.64 5.95 7.23
C ILE A 56 -2.44 7.33 7.90
N ARG A 57 -3.29 7.69 8.88
CA ARG A 57 -3.09 8.88 9.71
C ARG A 57 -1.79 8.80 10.50
N LEU A 58 -1.41 7.65 11.06
CA LEU A 58 -0.14 7.49 11.79
C LEU A 58 1.09 7.75 10.90
N LEU A 59 0.95 7.57 9.58
CA LEU A 59 2.00 7.88 8.61
C LEU A 59 2.01 9.36 8.19
N GLY A 60 1.15 10.19 8.78
CA GLY A 60 1.06 11.62 8.51
C GLY A 60 0.28 12.00 7.25
N VAL A 61 -0.43 11.03 6.66
CA VAL A 61 -1.25 11.27 5.47
C VAL A 61 -2.51 12.07 5.84
N ASN A 62 -2.74 13.11 5.07
CA ASN A 62 -3.87 14.03 5.18
C ASN A 62 -4.87 13.79 4.04
N ASN A 63 -6.03 14.43 4.15
CA ASN A 63 -7.04 14.45 3.08
C ASN A 63 -6.59 15.14 1.78
N SER A 64 -5.39 15.69 1.75
CA SER A 64 -4.75 16.25 0.55
C SER A 64 -3.75 15.29 -0.11
N ASP A 65 -3.41 14.18 0.56
CA ASP A 65 -2.27 13.31 0.25
C ASP A 65 -2.69 11.96 -0.37
N HIS A 66 -1.76 11.35 -1.10
CA HIS A 66 -2.06 10.49 -2.23
C HIS A 66 -2.28 8.97 -1.93
N VAL A 67 -3.51 8.42 -1.72
CA VAL A 67 -3.74 6.98 -1.34
C VAL A 67 -5.06 6.27 -1.85
N LEU A 68 -5.04 4.94 -2.05
CA LEU A 68 -6.08 4.06 -2.68
C LEU A 68 -7.53 4.10 -2.10
N TYR A 69 -7.77 4.61 -0.89
CA TYR A 69 -9.10 4.58 -0.24
C TYR A 69 -9.94 5.84 -0.50
N GLY A 70 -10.12 6.18 -1.78
CA GLY A 70 -10.98 7.28 -2.22
C GLY A 70 -10.29 8.65 -2.28
N HIS A 71 -8.98 8.67 -2.51
CA HIS A 71 -8.21 9.88 -2.74
C HIS A 71 -7.65 9.90 -4.18
N ASP A 72 -8.21 10.76 -5.04
CA ASP A 72 -7.99 10.73 -6.51
C ASP A 72 -6.59 11.17 -6.93
N LYS A 73 -6.02 11.96 -6.06
CA LYS A 73 -4.68 12.49 -6.12
C LYS A 73 -3.82 11.31 -5.66
N VAL A 74 -3.26 10.42 -6.53
CA VAL A 74 -2.17 9.42 -6.24
C VAL A 74 -1.06 9.45 -7.29
N SER A 75 0.22 9.37 -6.84
CA SER A 75 1.50 9.72 -7.51
C SER A 75 2.57 8.63 -7.41
N VAL A 76 3.00 7.98 -8.50
CA VAL A 76 4.25 7.18 -8.48
C VAL A 76 5.38 8.02 -9.06
N LEU A 77 6.51 8.11 -8.34
CA LEU A 77 7.70 8.77 -8.85
C LEU A 77 8.31 7.95 -9.99
N ASN A 78 8.25 8.49 -11.21
CA ASN A 78 8.76 7.80 -12.39
C ASN A 78 10.28 7.57 -12.29
N GLY A 79 10.70 6.30 -12.37
CA GLY A 79 12.08 5.89 -12.20
C GLY A 79 12.58 5.82 -10.75
N GLY A 80 11.70 6.11 -9.77
CA GLY A 80 11.97 5.94 -8.35
C GLY A 80 13.14 6.77 -7.80
N LEU A 81 13.68 6.33 -6.67
CA LEU A 81 14.79 7.00 -5.97
C LEU A 81 16.06 7.08 -6.83
N ASP A 82 16.29 6.12 -7.72
CA ASP A 82 17.46 6.13 -8.60
C ASP A 82 17.39 7.28 -9.62
N ALA A 83 16.24 7.52 -10.23
CA ALA A 83 16.05 8.65 -11.13
C ALA A 83 16.17 9.99 -10.39
N TRP A 84 15.64 10.07 -9.17
CA TRP A 84 15.77 11.24 -8.30
C TRP A 84 17.24 11.59 -8.03
N LYS A 85 18.04 10.60 -7.63
CA LYS A 85 19.49 10.76 -7.42
C LYS A 85 20.22 11.15 -8.70
N LYS A 86 19.90 10.50 -9.83
CA LYS A 86 20.49 10.83 -11.14
C LYS A 86 20.18 12.26 -11.59
N ALA A 87 19.05 12.81 -11.17
CA ALA A 87 18.68 14.20 -11.40
C ALA A 87 19.37 15.20 -10.45
N GLY A 88 20.27 14.74 -9.57
CA GLY A 88 21.02 15.59 -8.64
C GLY A 88 20.18 16.14 -7.48
N GLN A 89 19.02 15.53 -7.21
CA GLN A 89 18.13 15.96 -6.14
C GLN A 89 18.63 15.48 -4.76
N PRO A 90 18.29 16.20 -3.67
CA PRO A 90 18.79 15.86 -2.33
C PRO A 90 18.21 14.54 -1.80
N VAL A 91 18.99 13.89 -0.94
CA VAL A 91 18.57 12.72 -0.15
C VAL A 91 18.78 12.98 1.34
N ALA A 92 17.99 12.32 2.17
CA ALA A 92 18.09 12.33 3.63
C ALA A 92 18.40 10.92 4.15
N SER A 93 18.82 10.84 5.40
CA SER A 93 19.10 9.60 6.13
C SER A 93 18.51 9.66 7.53
N GLY A 94 18.41 8.51 8.19
CA GLY A 94 17.78 8.37 9.49
C GLY A 94 16.26 8.21 9.41
N ASP A 95 15.60 8.36 10.56
CA ASP A 95 14.16 8.16 10.69
C ASP A 95 13.38 9.47 10.49
N VAL A 96 12.19 9.37 9.89
CA VAL A 96 11.23 10.48 9.78
C VAL A 96 10.02 10.16 10.65
N ILE A 97 9.87 10.92 11.74
CA ILE A 97 8.67 10.83 12.60
C ILE A 97 7.61 11.76 12.06
N ALA A 98 6.61 11.18 11.37
CA ALA A 98 5.45 11.92 10.92
C ALA A 98 4.55 12.33 12.09
N LYS A 99 3.96 13.51 12.02
CA LYS A 99 2.84 13.87 12.90
C LYS A 99 1.58 13.23 12.33
N PRO A 100 0.67 12.69 13.16
CA PRO A 100 -0.57 12.12 12.66
C PRO A 100 -1.35 13.09 11.78
N GLY A 101 -1.75 12.62 10.60
CA GLY A 101 -2.54 13.40 9.65
C GLY A 101 -4.03 13.37 9.94
N ASN A 102 -4.82 14.00 9.06
CA ASN A 102 -6.27 14.15 9.22
C ASN A 102 -7.13 13.35 8.21
N PHE A 103 -6.55 12.38 7.51
CA PHE A 103 -7.21 11.60 6.46
C PHE A 103 -8.55 10.99 6.90
N ILE A 104 -9.61 11.04 6.10
CA ILE A 104 -10.91 10.38 6.34
C ILE A 104 -11.12 9.36 5.24
N ALA A 105 -11.24 8.09 5.59
CA ALA A 105 -11.42 7.04 4.58
C ALA A 105 -12.83 7.10 3.98
N LYS A 106 -12.91 7.01 2.66
CA LYS A 106 -14.19 6.81 1.96
C LYS A 106 -14.50 5.31 1.87
N PRO A 107 -15.78 4.94 1.67
CA PRO A 107 -16.11 3.59 1.23
C PRO A 107 -15.29 3.22 0.01
N ILE A 108 -14.88 1.96 -0.02
CA ILE A 108 -14.20 1.37 -1.16
C ILE A 108 -15.08 1.51 -2.40
N ASP A 109 -14.50 2.00 -3.49
CA ASP A 109 -15.17 2.03 -4.80
C ASP A 109 -15.18 0.60 -5.39
N PRO A 110 -16.37 -0.02 -5.55
CA PRO A 110 -16.45 -1.38 -6.07
C PRO A 110 -15.92 -1.51 -7.50
N SER A 111 -15.83 -0.42 -8.28
CA SER A 111 -15.28 -0.47 -9.65
C SER A 111 -13.76 -0.66 -9.70
N LEU A 112 -13.06 -0.42 -8.58
CA LEU A 112 -11.61 -0.61 -8.45
C LEU A 112 -11.23 -2.02 -7.94
N ILE A 113 -12.23 -2.86 -7.66
CA ILE A 113 -12.03 -4.21 -7.14
C ILE A 113 -12.78 -5.18 -8.04
N ILE A 114 -12.18 -6.35 -8.21
CA ILE A 114 -12.85 -7.50 -8.81
C ILE A 114 -13.03 -8.56 -7.74
N THR A 115 -14.26 -9.03 -7.58
CA THR A 115 -14.57 -10.15 -6.69
C THR A 115 -14.12 -11.48 -7.31
N PHE A 116 -13.98 -12.52 -6.48
CA PHE A 116 -13.68 -13.86 -6.99
C PHE A 116 -14.77 -14.33 -7.96
N GLU A 117 -16.03 -14.08 -7.62
CA GLU A 117 -17.20 -14.43 -8.43
C GLU A 117 -17.22 -13.72 -9.78
N GLU A 118 -16.73 -12.49 -9.85
CA GLU A 118 -16.56 -11.76 -11.11
C GLU A 118 -15.38 -12.29 -11.92
N LEU A 119 -14.28 -12.66 -11.26
CA LEU A 119 -13.10 -13.22 -11.92
C LEU A 119 -13.38 -14.59 -12.56
N ASP A 120 -14.19 -15.43 -11.89
CA ASP A 120 -14.55 -16.78 -12.32
C ASP A 120 -15.77 -16.81 -13.28
N ARG A 121 -16.46 -15.69 -13.43
CA ARG A 121 -17.63 -15.59 -14.33
C ARG A 121 -17.20 -15.85 -15.78
N LYS A 122 -17.86 -16.81 -16.43
CA LYS A 122 -17.65 -17.10 -17.85
C LYS A 122 -18.21 -15.99 -18.74
N ASN A 123 -17.39 -15.51 -19.66
CA ASN A 123 -17.78 -14.61 -20.74
C ASN A 123 -18.53 -15.37 -21.85
N ALA A 124 -18.94 -14.65 -22.91
CA ALA A 124 -19.67 -15.23 -24.04
C ALA A 124 -18.90 -16.35 -24.77
N ASP A 125 -17.56 -16.34 -24.68
CA ASP A 125 -16.67 -17.35 -25.25
C ASP A 125 -16.48 -18.57 -24.32
N GLY A 126 -17.19 -18.59 -23.20
CA GLY A 126 -17.17 -19.68 -22.22
C GLY A 126 -15.94 -19.71 -21.31
N LYS A 127 -15.11 -18.66 -21.32
CA LYS A 127 -13.89 -18.53 -20.51
C LYS A 127 -14.04 -17.53 -19.39
N SER A 128 -13.32 -17.73 -18.30
CA SER A 128 -13.24 -16.75 -17.20
C SER A 128 -11.96 -15.92 -17.28
N LEU A 129 -11.89 -14.81 -16.52
CA LEU A 129 -10.68 -13.97 -16.50
C LEU A 129 -9.48 -14.72 -15.91
N PHE A 130 -9.71 -15.68 -14.98
CA PHE A 130 -8.68 -16.60 -14.50
C PHE A 130 -8.00 -17.36 -15.64
N GLU A 131 -8.79 -17.97 -16.53
CA GLU A 131 -8.29 -18.78 -17.64
C GLU A 131 -7.56 -17.95 -18.73
N GLU A 132 -7.83 -16.65 -18.76
CA GLU A 132 -7.15 -15.69 -19.64
C GLU A 132 -5.85 -15.17 -19.03
N LEU A 133 -5.82 -14.91 -17.72
CA LEU A 133 -4.64 -14.42 -17.00
C LEU A 133 -3.56 -15.49 -16.80
N ASP A 134 -3.94 -16.76 -16.64
CA ASP A 134 -2.99 -17.89 -16.57
C ASP A 134 -2.19 -18.09 -17.87
N LYS A 135 -2.56 -17.42 -18.96
CA LYS A 135 -1.82 -17.42 -20.24
C LYS A 135 -0.83 -16.27 -20.38
N GLY A 136 -0.58 -15.52 -19.30
CA GLY A 136 0.45 -14.48 -19.27
C GLY A 136 1.82 -15.03 -19.72
N PRO A 137 2.70 -14.19 -20.27
CA PRO A 137 4.00 -14.65 -20.75
C PRO A 137 4.77 -15.29 -19.60
N VAL A 138 5.21 -16.53 -19.81
CA VAL A 138 6.26 -17.13 -18.99
C VAL A 138 7.50 -16.28 -19.21
N LEU A 139 7.86 -15.46 -18.23
CA LEU A 139 9.13 -14.74 -18.20
C LEU A 139 10.30 -15.72 -18.09
#